data_AF-A0A9P4HWY7-F1
#
_entry.id   AF-A0A9P4HWY7-F1
#
_cell.length_a   1.000
_cell.length_b   1.000
_cell.length_c   1.000
_cell.angle_alpha   90.00
_cell.angle_beta   90.00
_cell.angle_gamma   90.00
#
_symmetry.space_group_name_H-M   'P 1'
#
loop_
_entity.id
_entity.type
_entity.pdbx_description
1 polymer ?
#
loop_
_entity_poly.entity_id
_entity_poly.type
_entity_poly.pdbx_seq_one_letter_code
_entity_poly.pdbx_strand_id
1 'polypeptide(L)'
;DEIPANDPNPKKRPQNVSATNAVPTSSEGSFDQVLQESVEKAEELRTMQAPNRKGIWSRSQQPRERAMVGPRFEQTIMADQPRPYAAIELIHKQPVRWTKERRVSCDGGGGPLGHPRIFINVDKPQICWCTYCGLPFAHEHHRKLLEAQPSTSYPLEPTGQTGEVEFSQKITDKPLEQR
;
A
#
# COMPACT_ATOMS: atom_id res chain seq x y z
N ASP A 1 7.90 7.44 -30.65
CA ASP A 1 8.36 6.21 -29.97
C ASP A 1 8.23 5.04 -30.93
N GLU A 2 9.34 4.62 -31.52
CA GLU A 2 9.37 3.44 -32.38
C GLU A 2 8.98 2.20 -31.55
N ILE A 3 8.03 1.43 -32.06
CA ILE A 3 7.69 0.13 -31.49
C ILE A 3 8.94 -0.75 -31.62
N PRO A 4 9.52 -1.27 -30.52
CA PRO A 4 10.75 -2.04 -30.61
C PRO A 4 10.53 -3.27 -31.49
N ALA A 5 11.34 -3.41 -32.54
CA ALA A 5 11.34 -4.63 -33.36
C ALA A 5 11.73 -5.83 -32.49
N ASN A 6 11.07 -6.97 -32.72
CA ASN A 6 11.37 -8.22 -32.04
C ASN A 6 12.77 -8.72 -32.43
N ASP A 7 13.79 -8.33 -31.66
CA ASP A 7 15.18 -8.75 -31.85
C ASP A 7 15.32 -10.23 -31.44
N PRO A 8 15.75 -11.13 -32.34
CA PRO A 8 15.94 -12.55 -32.01
C PRO A 8 17.06 -12.79 -30.98
N ASN A 9 17.90 -11.81 -30.69
CA ASN A 9 18.95 -11.92 -29.68
C ASN A 9 18.99 -10.69 -28.74
N PRO A 10 18.02 -10.55 -27.83
CA PRO A 10 17.92 -9.39 -26.96
C PRO A 10 19.16 -9.26 -26.06
N LYS A 11 19.74 -8.06 -26.00
CA LYS A 11 20.86 -7.76 -25.10
C LYS A 11 20.46 -8.09 -23.65
N LYS A 12 21.27 -8.90 -22.96
CA LYS A 12 21.11 -9.15 -21.52
C LYS A 12 21.24 -7.82 -20.78
N ARG A 13 20.27 -7.51 -19.91
CA ARG A 13 20.30 -6.30 -19.10
C ARG A 13 21.48 -6.38 -18.12
N PRO A 14 22.22 -5.28 -17.89
CA PRO A 14 23.29 -5.27 -16.91
C PRO A 14 22.73 -5.60 -15.53
N GLN A 15 23.42 -6.47 -14.80
CA GLN A 15 23.08 -6.77 -13.40
C GLN A 15 23.46 -5.55 -12.56
N ASN A 16 22.47 -4.94 -11.90
CA ASN A 16 22.68 -3.78 -11.04
C ASN A 16 22.94 -4.16 -9.58
N VAL A 17 22.69 -5.42 -9.23
CA VAL A 17 22.98 -5.99 -7.91
C VAL A 17 24.28 -6.76 -7.99
N SER A 18 25.20 -6.40 -7.11
CA SER A 18 26.50 -7.04 -6.99
C SER A 18 26.42 -8.39 -6.29
N ALA A 19 27.26 -9.33 -6.72
CA ALA A 19 27.45 -10.61 -6.04
C ALA A 19 28.28 -10.50 -4.76
N THR A 20 28.69 -9.29 -4.34
CA THR A 20 29.56 -9.11 -3.18
C THR A 20 28.95 -9.63 -1.87
N ASN A 21 27.62 -9.61 -1.74
CA ASN A 21 26.91 -10.11 -0.55
C ASN A 21 26.51 -11.59 -0.65
N ALA A 22 26.93 -12.31 -1.71
CA ALA A 22 26.57 -13.72 -1.90
C ALA A 22 27.37 -14.66 -0.99
N VAL A 23 28.55 -14.23 -0.53
CA VAL A 23 29.40 -14.99 0.39
C VAL A 23 29.11 -14.54 1.81
N PRO A 24 28.89 -15.48 2.75
CA PRO A 24 28.69 -15.16 4.16
C PRO A 24 29.87 -14.37 4.72
N THR A 25 29.60 -13.22 5.34
CA THR A 25 30.61 -12.45 6.09
C THR A 25 30.43 -12.68 7.59
N SER A 26 31.55 -12.82 8.32
CA SER A 26 31.59 -13.21 9.75
C SER A 26 31.09 -12.13 10.73
N SER A 27 30.30 -11.17 10.25
CA SER A 27 29.75 -10.10 11.07
C SER A 27 28.53 -10.63 11.84
N GLU A 28 28.77 -11.28 12.98
CA GLU A 28 27.73 -11.45 14.01
C GLU A 28 27.38 -10.07 14.57
N GLY A 29 26.37 -9.44 13.98
CA GLY A 29 25.76 -8.21 14.50
C GLY A 29 24.63 -8.54 15.49
N SER A 30 23.79 -7.54 15.79
CA SER A 30 22.71 -7.57 16.79
C SER A 30 21.62 -8.65 16.63
N PHE A 31 21.66 -9.49 15.58
CA PHE A 31 20.62 -10.47 15.26
C PHE A 31 21.13 -11.92 15.09
N ASP A 32 22.38 -12.22 15.49
CA ASP A 32 23.00 -13.56 15.45
C ASP A 32 22.93 -14.28 14.08
N GLN A 33 22.66 -13.56 12.99
CA GLN A 33 22.61 -14.12 11.64
C GLN A 33 23.75 -13.57 10.79
N VAL A 34 24.30 -14.47 9.97
CA VAL A 34 25.34 -14.16 9.02
C VAL A 34 24.78 -13.25 7.93
N LEU A 35 25.50 -12.16 7.63
CA LEU A 35 25.13 -11.22 6.58
C LEU A 35 25.37 -11.85 5.20
N GLN A 36 24.29 -12.34 4.59
CA GLN A 36 24.29 -12.96 3.28
C GLN A 36 22.97 -12.68 2.54
N GLU A 37 23.05 -12.33 1.26
CA GLU A 37 21.90 -12.13 0.40
C GLU A 37 22.12 -12.78 -0.97
N SER A 38 21.11 -13.45 -1.52
CA SER A 38 21.17 -13.95 -2.89
C SER A 38 20.92 -12.81 -3.89
N VAL A 39 21.68 -12.80 -4.99
CA VAL A 39 21.57 -11.76 -6.03
C VAL A 39 20.16 -11.69 -6.61
N GLU A 40 19.49 -12.83 -6.77
CA GLU A 40 18.12 -12.93 -7.29
C GLU A 40 17.11 -12.26 -6.35
N LYS A 41 17.18 -12.55 -5.05
CA LYS A 41 16.29 -11.96 -4.05
C LYS A 41 16.55 -10.46 -3.89
N ALA A 42 17.81 -10.06 -3.91
CA ALA A 42 18.20 -8.65 -3.88
C ALA A 42 17.64 -7.90 -5.09
N GLU A 43 17.70 -8.47 -6.30
CA GLU A 43 17.15 -7.87 -7.52
C GLU A 43 15.62 -7.79 -7.48
N GLU A 44 14.94 -8.82 -6.97
CA GLU A 44 13.50 -8.78 -6.73
C GLU A 44 13.13 -7.64 -5.78
N LEU A 45 13.80 -7.54 -4.62
CA LEU A 45 13.58 -6.47 -3.67
C LEU A 45 13.89 -5.10 -4.29
N ARG A 46 14.97 -4.97 -5.06
CA ARG A 46 15.39 -3.75 -5.78
C ARG A 46 14.33 -3.26 -6.76
N THR A 47 13.68 -4.18 -7.46
CA THR A 47 12.70 -3.86 -8.50
C THR A 47 11.30 -3.60 -7.96
N MET A 48 10.92 -4.18 -6.83
CA MET A 48 9.62 -3.91 -6.20
C MET A 48 9.61 -2.56 -5.47
N GLN A 49 8.68 -1.67 -5.83
CA GLN A 49 8.53 -0.37 -5.19
C GLN A 49 8.21 -0.47 -3.68
N ALA A 50 7.38 -1.43 -3.31
CA ALA A 50 7.01 -1.77 -1.94
C ALA A 50 6.74 -3.29 -1.84
N PRO A 51 6.75 -3.89 -0.63
CA PRO A 51 6.51 -5.33 -0.46
C PRO A 51 5.19 -5.84 -1.05
N ASN A 52 4.17 -4.97 -1.10
CA ASN A 52 2.82 -5.27 -1.61
C ASN A 52 2.53 -4.63 -2.97
N ARG A 53 3.47 -3.88 -3.57
CA ARG A 53 3.24 -3.17 -4.83
C ARG A 53 4.51 -3.02 -5.64
N LYS A 54 4.50 -3.53 -6.88
CA LYS A 54 5.65 -3.44 -7.80
C LYS A 54 5.82 -2.05 -8.41
N GLY A 55 4.72 -1.42 -8.86
CA GLY A 55 4.75 -0.18 -9.64
C GLY A 55 4.65 1.11 -8.81
N ILE A 56 4.94 2.23 -9.46
CA ILE A 56 4.73 3.57 -8.90
C ILE A 56 3.23 3.91 -8.76
N TRP A 57 2.91 4.90 -7.92
CA TRP A 57 1.54 5.38 -7.68
C TRP A 57 1.42 6.91 -7.77
N SER A 58 2.49 7.60 -8.16
CA SER A 58 2.47 9.03 -8.48
C SER A 58 3.29 9.30 -9.73
N ARG A 59 2.88 10.30 -10.53
CA ARG A 59 3.54 10.67 -11.79
C ARG A 59 4.98 11.14 -11.60
N SER A 60 5.27 11.78 -10.47
CA SER A 60 6.60 12.29 -10.13
C SER A 60 7.47 11.28 -9.37
N GLN A 61 6.93 10.09 -9.06
CA GLN A 61 7.67 9.07 -8.31
C GLN A 61 8.67 8.35 -9.21
N GLN A 62 9.93 8.29 -8.78
CA GLN A 62 10.95 7.48 -9.44
C GLN A 62 10.75 5.99 -9.10
N PRO A 63 10.74 5.09 -10.10
CA PRO A 63 10.74 3.65 -9.87
C PRO A 63 11.96 3.21 -9.05
N ARG A 64 11.77 2.30 -8.10
CA ARG A 64 12.84 1.80 -7.23
C ARG A 64 13.99 1.18 -8.01
N GLU A 65 13.70 0.51 -9.12
CA GLU A 65 14.69 -0.02 -10.05
C GLU A 65 15.64 1.03 -10.65
N ARG A 66 15.27 2.32 -10.65
CA ARG A 66 16.13 3.43 -11.10
C ARG A 66 16.72 4.20 -9.93
N ALA A 67 16.04 4.22 -8.79
CA ALA A 67 16.51 4.93 -7.60
C ALA A 67 17.60 4.16 -6.84
N MET A 68 17.51 2.83 -6.80
CA MET A 68 18.42 1.94 -6.06
C MET A 68 19.51 1.37 -6.99
N VAL A 69 20.27 2.25 -7.65
CA VAL A 69 21.39 1.89 -8.55
C VAL A 69 22.63 2.73 -8.27
N GLY A 70 23.79 2.18 -8.62
CA GLY A 70 25.08 2.86 -8.56
C GLY A 70 25.88 2.56 -7.28
N PRO A 71 27.06 3.20 -7.14
CA PRO A 71 28.08 2.80 -6.16
C PRO A 71 27.64 2.83 -4.70
N ARG A 72 26.63 3.64 -4.34
CA ARG A 72 26.11 3.72 -2.96
C ARG A 72 25.32 2.50 -2.54
N PHE A 73 24.87 1.68 -3.48
CA PHE A 73 24.14 0.44 -3.22
C PHE A 73 25.00 -0.80 -3.49
N GLU A 74 26.24 -0.60 -3.95
CA GLU A 74 27.25 -1.66 -4.03
C GLU A 74 27.56 -2.13 -2.61
N GLN A 75 27.63 -3.46 -2.40
CA GLN A 75 27.84 -4.07 -1.07
C GLN A 75 26.75 -3.75 -0.02
N THR A 76 25.60 -3.22 -0.44
CA THR A 76 24.46 -2.96 0.45
C THR A 76 23.48 -4.13 0.41
N ILE A 77 23.06 -4.62 1.57
CA ILE A 77 22.04 -5.67 1.68
C ILE A 77 20.66 -5.05 1.47
N MET A 78 19.98 -5.45 0.39
CA MET A 78 18.65 -4.93 0.03
C MET A 78 17.58 -5.38 1.02
N ALA A 79 17.79 -6.53 1.67
CA ALA A 79 16.98 -7.09 2.74
C ALA A 79 16.87 -6.18 3.99
N ASP A 80 17.80 -5.25 4.20
CA ASP A 80 17.80 -4.39 5.40
C ASP A 80 17.44 -2.93 5.08
N GLN A 81 17.34 -2.58 3.79
CA GLN A 81 16.96 -1.23 3.40
C GLN A 81 15.47 -0.96 3.68
N PRO A 82 15.10 0.25 4.14
CA PRO A 82 13.71 0.60 4.42
C PRO A 82 12.77 0.32 3.23
N ARG A 83 11.73 -0.48 3.48
CA ARG A 83 10.65 -0.77 2.51
C ARG A 83 9.27 -0.82 3.18
N PRO A 84 8.68 0.32 3.55
CA PRO A 84 7.33 0.30 4.11
C PRO A 84 6.33 -0.24 3.09
N TYR A 85 5.24 -0.82 3.59
CA TYR A 85 4.11 -1.21 2.77
C TYR A 85 3.49 0.02 2.08
N ALA A 86 3.09 -0.12 0.83
CA ALA A 86 2.38 0.92 0.10
C ALA A 86 0.96 1.07 0.68
N ALA A 87 0.67 2.23 1.26
CA ALA A 87 -0.61 2.53 1.89
C ALA A 87 -1.80 2.46 0.91
N ILE A 88 -1.58 2.71 -0.39
CA ILE A 88 -2.61 2.60 -1.43
C ILE A 88 -3.22 1.20 -1.48
N GLU A 89 -2.41 0.14 -1.43
CA GLU A 89 -2.94 -1.23 -1.44
C GLU A 89 -3.60 -1.60 -0.10
N LEU A 90 -3.17 -0.98 1.00
CA LEU A 90 -3.74 -1.23 2.32
C LEU A 90 -5.13 -0.59 2.46
N ILE A 91 -5.32 0.62 1.94
CA ILE A 91 -6.62 1.30 2.00
C ILE A 91 -7.65 0.64 1.08
N HIS A 92 -7.22 0.13 -0.08
CA HIS A 92 -8.10 -0.60 -1.00
C HIS A 92 -8.56 -1.98 -0.48
N LYS A 93 -7.98 -2.47 0.62
CA LYS A 93 -8.46 -3.66 1.33
C LYS A 93 -9.58 -3.36 2.34
N GLN A 94 -9.80 -2.09 2.69
CA GLN A 94 -10.85 -1.71 3.63
C GLN A 94 -12.23 -1.82 2.98
N PRO A 95 -13.21 -2.42 3.66
CA PRO A 95 -14.56 -2.53 3.12
C PRO A 95 -15.28 -1.19 3.11
N VAL A 96 -16.24 -1.07 2.19
CA VAL A 96 -17.17 0.07 2.13
C VAL A 96 -18.02 0.11 3.40
N ARG A 97 -18.03 1.28 4.04
CA ARG A 97 -18.84 1.57 5.21
C ARG A 97 -20.22 2.05 4.77
N TRP A 98 -21.21 1.18 4.91
CA TRP A 98 -22.60 1.48 4.57
C TRP A 98 -23.26 2.36 5.64
N THR A 99 -23.99 3.38 5.19
CA THR A 99 -24.77 4.26 6.07
C THR A 99 -26.19 4.45 5.54
N LYS A 100 -27.12 4.70 6.46
CA LYS A 100 -28.51 5.12 6.16
C LYS A 100 -28.66 6.64 6.10
N GLU A 101 -27.64 7.37 6.54
CA GLU A 101 -27.66 8.82 6.57
C GLU A 101 -27.08 9.41 5.29
N ARG A 102 -27.62 10.55 4.89
CA ARG A 102 -27.19 11.30 3.70
C ARG A 102 -25.78 11.87 3.79
N ARG A 103 -25.29 12.05 5.01
CA ARG A 103 -23.99 12.67 5.34
C ARG A 103 -23.33 11.87 6.43
N VAL A 104 -22.03 11.60 6.28
CA VAL A 104 -21.23 10.88 7.29
C VAL A 104 -20.22 11.82 7.91
N SER A 105 -20.03 11.77 9.22
CA SER A 105 -18.89 12.43 9.89
C SER A 105 -17.72 11.46 10.02
N CYS A 106 -16.53 11.88 9.60
CA CYS A 106 -15.28 11.13 9.75
C CYS A 106 -14.24 12.02 10.44
N ASP A 107 -13.67 11.54 11.53
CA ASP A 107 -12.52 12.12 12.26
C ASP A 107 -11.31 11.18 12.29
N GLY A 108 -11.39 10.02 11.63
CA GLY A 108 -10.29 9.06 11.54
C GLY A 108 -10.17 8.11 12.74
N GLY A 109 -11.08 8.25 13.71
CA GLY A 109 -11.11 7.44 14.92
C GLY A 109 -10.22 8.02 16.03
N GLY A 110 -10.62 7.75 17.29
CA GLY A 110 -9.86 8.17 18.46
C GLY A 110 -9.82 9.67 18.72
N GLY A 111 -10.89 10.37 18.36
CA GLY A 111 -11.10 11.79 18.60
C GLY A 111 -9.92 12.66 18.16
N PRO A 112 -9.18 13.28 19.11
CA PRO A 112 -8.07 14.18 18.78
C PRO A 112 -6.84 13.48 18.19
N LEU A 113 -6.74 12.15 18.27
CA LEU A 113 -5.62 11.39 17.69
C LEU A 113 -5.80 11.11 16.18
N GLY A 114 -7.00 11.37 15.65
CA GLY A 114 -7.30 11.26 14.23
C GLY A 114 -7.01 12.55 13.46
N HIS A 115 -7.85 12.84 12.47
CA HIS A 115 -7.78 14.07 11.66
C HIS A 115 -8.95 15.01 11.99
N PRO A 116 -8.92 16.28 11.52
CA PRO A 116 -10.05 17.19 11.69
C PRO A 116 -11.35 16.56 11.19
N ARG A 117 -12.41 16.63 12.00
CA ARG A 117 -13.72 16.09 11.64
C ARG A 117 -14.23 16.72 10.35
N ILE A 118 -14.46 15.89 9.35
CA ILE A 118 -15.10 16.29 8.09
C ILE A 118 -16.46 15.63 7.93
N PHE A 119 -17.28 16.23 7.07
CA PHE A 119 -18.58 15.70 6.69
C PHE A 119 -18.58 15.33 5.21
N ILE A 120 -18.84 14.07 4.91
CA ILE A 120 -18.79 13.49 3.57
C ILE A 120 -20.23 13.32 3.08
N ASN A 121 -20.52 13.79 1.87
CA ASN A 121 -21.82 13.57 1.24
C ASN A 121 -21.85 12.21 0.53
N VAL A 122 -22.83 11.36 0.84
CA VAL A 122 -23.02 10.03 0.26
C VAL A 122 -24.29 9.91 -0.59
N ASP A 123 -24.91 11.03 -0.95
CA ASP A 123 -26.11 11.09 -1.80
C ASP A 123 -25.97 10.43 -3.17
N LYS A 124 -24.75 10.47 -3.74
CA LYS A 124 -24.50 9.99 -5.09
C LYS A 124 -24.39 8.46 -5.09
N PRO A 125 -24.77 7.77 -6.17
CA PRO A 125 -24.63 6.32 -6.31
C PRO A 125 -23.17 5.92 -6.60
N GLN A 126 -22.26 6.30 -5.72
CA GLN A 126 -20.83 6.05 -5.81
C GLN A 126 -20.25 5.83 -4.40
N ILE A 127 -19.09 5.21 -4.34
CA ILE A 127 -18.30 5.13 -3.11
C ILE A 127 -17.64 6.50 -2.89
N CYS A 128 -17.92 7.15 -1.77
CA CYS A 128 -17.33 8.41 -1.36
C CYS A 128 -16.30 8.14 -0.27
N TRP A 129 -15.05 8.58 -0.48
CA TRP A 129 -13.98 8.36 0.49
C TRP A 129 -13.67 9.61 1.32
N CYS A 130 -13.15 9.39 2.52
CA CYS A 130 -12.58 10.45 3.34
C CYS A 130 -11.30 10.99 2.70
N THR A 131 -11.15 12.32 2.62
CA THR A 131 -9.95 12.96 2.05
C THR A 131 -8.70 12.86 2.92
N TYR A 132 -8.84 12.47 4.19
CA TYR A 132 -7.73 12.27 5.12
C TYR A 132 -7.33 10.80 5.20
N CYS A 133 -8.19 9.94 5.76
CA CYS A 133 -7.88 8.52 5.95
C CYS A 133 -8.05 7.65 4.69
N GLY A 134 -8.80 8.11 3.69
CA GLY A 134 -9.16 7.31 2.52
C GLY A 134 -10.25 6.26 2.77
N LEU A 135 -10.83 6.21 3.98
CA LEU A 135 -11.89 5.25 4.31
C LEU A 135 -13.11 5.42 3.38
N PRO A 136 -13.61 4.33 2.77
CA PRO A 136 -14.74 4.38 1.84
C PRO A 136 -16.09 4.35 2.56
N PHE A 137 -17.02 5.19 2.13
CA PHE A 137 -18.40 5.25 2.61
C PHE A 137 -19.38 5.20 1.44
N ALA A 138 -20.55 4.61 1.64
CA ALA A 138 -21.64 4.62 0.65
C ALA A 138 -23.00 4.56 1.34
N HIS A 139 -24.02 5.07 0.65
CA HIS A 139 -25.39 5.04 1.15
C HIS A 139 -26.07 3.70 0.83
N GLU A 140 -26.75 3.09 1.81
CA GLU A 140 -27.41 1.79 1.66
C GLU A 140 -28.42 1.73 0.51
N HIS A 141 -29.14 2.83 0.27
CA HIS A 141 -30.06 2.96 -0.87
C HIS A 141 -29.42 2.61 -2.22
N HIS A 142 -28.13 2.90 -2.40
CA HIS A 142 -27.41 2.68 -3.66
C HIS A 142 -26.66 1.34 -3.69
N ARG A 143 -26.83 0.49 -2.67
CA ARG A 143 -26.11 -0.78 -2.54
C ARG A 143 -26.30 -1.70 -3.74
N LYS A 144 -27.54 -1.92 -4.16
CA LYS A 144 -27.87 -2.74 -5.34
C LYS A 144 -27.21 -2.23 -6.62
N LEU A 145 -27.12 -0.91 -6.78
CA LEU A 145 -26.48 -0.29 -7.95
C LEU A 145 -24.96 -0.49 -7.93
N LEU A 146 -24.34 -0.42 -6.75
CA LEU A 146 -22.90 -0.63 -6.59
C LEU A 146 -22.53 -2.12 -6.71
N GLU A 147 -23.35 -3.02 -6.20
CA GLU A 147 -23.19 -4.48 -6.35
C GLU A 147 -23.35 -4.94 -7.81
N ALA A 148 -24.16 -4.23 -8.60
CA ALA A 148 -24.33 -4.51 -10.03
C ALA A 148 -23.14 -4.05 -10.89
N GLN A 149 -22.20 -3.26 -10.35
CA GLN A 149 -21.03 -2.83 -11.11
C GLN A 149 -20.06 -4.00 -11.30
N PRO A 150 -19.42 -4.13 -12.48
CA PRO A 150 -18.51 -5.24 -12.78
C PRO A 150 -17.26 -5.25 -11.88
N SER A 151 -16.86 -4.08 -11.39
CA SER A 151 -15.72 -3.93 -10.48
C SER A 151 -15.87 -2.65 -9.66
N THR A 152 -15.58 -2.73 -8.37
CA THR A 152 -15.57 -1.59 -7.44
C THR A 152 -14.15 -1.29 -6.97
N SER A 153 -13.85 -0.02 -6.68
CA SER A 153 -12.51 0.37 -6.18
C SER A 153 -12.23 -0.17 -4.78
N TYR A 154 -13.26 -0.46 -3.99
CA TYR A 154 -13.15 -1.00 -2.63
C TYR A 154 -14.05 -2.24 -2.50
N PRO A 155 -13.69 -3.22 -1.66
CA PRO A 155 -14.55 -4.36 -1.38
C PRO A 155 -15.85 -3.89 -0.71
N LEU A 156 -16.99 -4.43 -1.13
CA LEU A 156 -18.30 -4.03 -0.60
C LEU A 156 -18.61 -4.69 0.75
N GLU A 157 -17.99 -5.85 1.00
CA GLU A 157 -18.13 -6.64 2.23
C GLU A 157 -16.79 -6.79 2.96
N PRO A 158 -16.81 -6.98 4.29
CA PRO A 158 -15.65 -7.38 5.08
C PRO A 158 -14.96 -8.61 4.50
N THR A 159 -13.64 -8.53 4.32
CA THR A 159 -12.85 -9.66 3.81
C THR A 159 -12.18 -10.44 4.94
N GLY A 160 -12.16 -9.90 6.17
CA GLY A 160 -11.55 -10.55 7.33
C GLY A 160 -10.02 -10.50 7.31
N GLN A 161 -9.43 -9.54 6.61
CA GLN A 161 -7.98 -9.39 6.55
C GLN A 161 -7.44 -8.76 7.84
N THR A 162 -6.23 -9.12 8.23
CA THR A 162 -5.60 -8.74 9.52
C THR A 162 -5.37 -7.24 9.73
N GLY A 163 -5.64 -6.39 8.74
CA GLY A 163 -5.53 -4.92 8.84
C GLY A 163 -6.85 -4.19 8.57
N GLU A 164 -7.96 -4.91 8.51
CA GLU A 164 -9.29 -4.34 8.35
C GLU A 164 -9.68 -3.55 9.62
N VAL A 165 -10.11 -2.30 9.44
CA VAL A 165 -10.48 -1.43 10.56
C VAL A 165 -11.98 -1.50 10.74
N GLU A 166 -12.41 -1.94 11.92
CA GLU A 166 -13.82 -2.04 12.28
C GLU A 166 -14.56 -0.72 12.02
N PHE A 167 -15.83 -0.87 11.61
CA PHE A 167 -16.72 0.25 11.30
C PHE A 167 -16.86 1.21 12.51
N SER A 168 -16.89 0.65 13.73
CA SER A 168 -16.89 1.42 14.97
C SER A 168 -15.45 1.67 15.43
N GLN A 169 -14.88 2.83 15.06
CA GLN A 169 -13.56 3.25 15.56
C GLN A 169 -13.64 3.92 16.94
N LYS A 170 -14.69 3.61 17.71
CA LYS A 170 -14.85 4.14 19.06
C LYS A 170 -13.82 3.48 19.97
N ILE A 171 -13.06 4.29 20.70
CA ILE A 171 -12.15 3.79 21.74
C ILE A 171 -12.96 3.17 22.90
N THR A 172 -14.20 3.63 23.13
CA THR A 172 -15.08 3.16 24.21
C THR A 172 -16.57 3.21 23.83
N ASP A 173 -17.40 2.35 24.45
CA ASP A 173 -18.86 2.31 24.25
C ASP A 173 -19.62 3.39 25.06
N LYS A 174 -18.92 4.25 25.81
CA LYS A 174 -19.58 5.25 26.67
C LYS A 174 -20.11 6.43 25.84
N PRO A 175 -21.28 6.99 26.18
CA PRO A 175 -21.97 7.99 25.36
C PRO A 175 -21.26 9.35 25.22
N LEU A 176 -20.29 9.66 26.08
CA LEU A 176 -19.59 10.97 26.15
C LEU A 176 -18.06 10.88 26.15
N GLU A 177 -17.48 9.68 26.11
CA GLU A 177 -16.02 9.53 25.96
C GLU A 177 -15.63 9.66 24.48
N GLN A 178 -14.35 10.00 24.23
CA GLN A 178 -13.83 10.28 22.89
C GLN A 178 -14.23 9.15 21.91
N ARG A 179 -15.07 9.53 20.95
CA ARG A 179 -15.42 8.71 19.79
C ARG A 179 -14.22 8.52 18.90
#